data_AF-A0A1C2G3X6-F1
#
_entry.id   AF-A0A1C2G3X6-F1
#
_cell.length_a   1.000
_cell.length_b   1.000
_cell.length_c   1.000
_cell.angle_alpha   90.00
_cell.angle_beta   90.00
_cell.angle_gamma   90.00
#
_symmetry.space_group_name_H-M   'P 1'
#
loop_
_entity.id
_entity.type
_entity.pdbx_description
1 polymer ?
#
loop_
_entity_poly.entity_id
_entity_poly.type
_entity_poly.pdbx_seq_one_letter_code
_entity_poly.pdbx_strand_id
1 'polypeptide(L)'
;MAAHSGTYPAPVAGLTVSGWTVTPGSPVSGPQPPDRIVRFYVAGRVKPKLLCLVDVRYFLQGNAWVPYYRMDEHMYFTRRGDRWVPLTLMNGVPALVTATPLGFANAAGYYQGFSFAQTTGPITLTGWTVARENAGNLPAP
;
A
#
# COMPACT_ATOMS: atom_id res chain seq x y z
N MET A 1 -11.74 9.77 8.59
CA MET A 1 -11.00 9.25 9.76
C MET A 1 -9.54 9.12 9.34
N ALA A 2 -8.60 9.78 10.02
CA ALA A 2 -7.17 9.65 9.67
C ALA A 2 -6.72 8.19 9.86
N ALA A 3 -5.94 7.65 8.93
CA ALA A 3 -5.45 6.28 9.05
C ALA A 3 -4.41 6.22 10.18
N HIS A 4 -4.82 5.63 11.31
CA HIS A 4 -3.92 5.38 12.42
C HIS A 4 -2.97 4.25 12.05
N SER A 5 -1.78 4.23 12.66
CA SER A 5 -0.90 3.07 12.50
C SER A 5 -1.55 1.85 13.15
N GLY A 6 -1.49 0.70 12.48
CA GLY A 6 -2.18 -0.49 12.94
C GLY A 6 -2.28 -1.57 11.88
N THR A 7 -2.84 -2.71 12.29
CA THR A 7 -3.18 -3.82 11.40
C THR A 7 -4.70 -3.91 11.29
N TYR A 8 -5.18 -4.03 10.06
CA TYR A 8 -6.59 -4.01 9.73
C TYR A 8 -6.93 -5.28 8.94
N PRO A 9 -7.94 -6.06 9.37
CA PRO A 9 -8.40 -7.20 8.59
C PRO A 9 -9.09 -6.71 7.31
N ALA A 10 -9.17 -7.58 6.31
CA ALA A 10 -9.99 -7.31 5.12
C ALA A 10 -11.45 -7.05 5.53
N PRO A 11 -12.16 -6.11 4.86
CA PRO A 11 -13.53 -5.75 5.23
C PRO A 11 -14.51 -6.90 5.02
N VAL A 12 -14.20 -7.80 4.09
CA VAL A 12 -14.94 -9.04 3.84
C VAL A 12 -13.94 -10.20 3.81
N ALA A 13 -13.98 -11.05 4.83
CA ALA A 13 -13.10 -12.19 4.94
C ALA A 13 -13.37 -13.20 3.81
N GLY A 14 -12.31 -13.69 3.16
CA GLY A 14 -12.40 -14.70 2.09
C GLY A 14 -12.94 -14.20 0.75
N LEU A 15 -13.27 -12.90 0.64
CA LEU A 15 -13.72 -12.33 -0.63
C LEU A 15 -12.60 -12.38 -1.66
N THR A 16 -12.88 -13.07 -2.76
CA THR A 16 -11.94 -13.28 -3.87
C THR A 16 -12.49 -12.57 -5.10
N VAL A 17 -11.79 -11.53 -5.55
CA VAL A 17 -12.24 -10.64 -6.63
C VAL A 17 -11.12 -10.36 -7.61
N SER A 18 -11.46 -9.97 -8.83
CA SER A 18 -10.47 -9.65 -9.88
C SER A 18 -9.61 -8.42 -9.56
N GLY A 19 -10.09 -7.54 -8.69
CA GLY A 19 -9.36 -6.36 -8.25
C GLY A 19 -10.00 -5.69 -7.05
N TRP A 20 -9.22 -4.80 -6.43
CA TRP A 20 -9.61 -4.00 -5.28
C TRP A 20 -9.41 -2.53 -5.59
N THR A 21 -10.15 -1.68 -4.91
CA THR A 21 -10.07 -0.23 -5.12
C THR A 21 -9.79 0.47 -3.79
N VAL A 22 -8.73 1.29 -3.78
CA VAL A 22 -8.53 2.30 -2.76
C VAL A 22 -9.28 3.54 -3.20
N THR A 23 -10.35 3.85 -2.46
CA THR A 23 -11.17 5.02 -2.70
C THR A 23 -10.55 6.28 -2.09
N PRO A 24 -10.96 7.48 -2.56
CA PRO A 24 -10.56 8.73 -1.94
C PRO A 24 -10.79 8.74 -0.44
N GLY A 25 -9.75 9.10 0.30
CA GLY A 25 -9.82 9.22 1.75
C GLY A 25 -10.47 10.53 2.18
N SER A 26 -11.02 10.56 3.39
CA SER A 26 -11.64 11.78 3.92
C SER A 26 -10.60 12.85 4.28
N PRO A 27 -10.91 14.14 4.07
CA PRO A 27 -10.09 15.23 4.56
C PRO A 27 -9.93 15.21 6.09
N VAL A 28 -8.79 15.72 6.57
CA VAL A 28 -8.47 15.83 8.00
C VAL A 28 -8.13 17.29 8.32
N SER A 29 -8.77 17.85 9.34
CA SER A 29 -8.48 19.19 9.83
C SER A 29 -7.32 19.20 10.84
N GLY A 30 -6.65 20.34 10.99
CA GLY A 30 -5.58 20.54 11.96
C GLY A 30 -4.17 20.45 11.37
N PRO A 31 -3.17 20.04 12.18
CA PRO A 31 -1.78 19.88 11.73
C PRO A 31 -1.66 18.84 10.61
N GLN A 32 -0.62 18.97 9.78
CA GLN A 32 -0.33 18.01 8.72
C GLN A 32 -0.20 16.60 9.30
N PRO A 33 -1.03 15.64 8.86
CA PRO A 33 -0.85 14.26 9.25
C PRO A 33 0.48 13.74 8.68
N PRO A 34 1.25 12.93 9.43
CA PRO A 34 2.50 12.41 8.91
C PRO A 34 2.25 11.44 7.76
N ASP A 35 3.23 11.27 6.88
CA ASP A 35 3.16 10.32 5.79
C ASP A 35 3.06 8.88 6.29
N ARG A 36 2.47 8.01 5.46
CA ARG A 36 2.22 6.60 5.80
C ARG A 36 2.63 5.68 4.67
N ILE A 37 2.91 4.45 5.07
CA ILE A 37 3.04 3.30 4.20
C ILE A 37 1.92 2.32 4.53
N VAL A 38 1.13 1.97 3.53
CA VAL A 38 0.13 0.90 3.59
C VAL A 38 0.69 -0.34 2.89
N ARG A 39 0.62 -1.48 3.56
CA ARG A 39 1.05 -2.79 3.04
C ARG A 39 -0.17 -3.68 2.94
N PHE A 40 -0.53 -4.12 1.74
CA PHE A 40 -1.66 -5.02 1.51
C PHE A 40 -1.21 -6.47 1.46
N TYR A 41 -1.96 -7.38 2.07
CA TYR A 41 -1.57 -8.79 2.17
C TYR A 41 -2.63 -9.72 1.58
N VAL A 42 -2.18 -10.77 0.89
CA VAL A 42 -3.00 -11.86 0.37
C VAL A 42 -2.75 -13.17 1.13
N ALA A 43 -3.67 -14.11 0.98
CA ALA A 43 -3.51 -15.44 1.55
C ALA A 43 -2.25 -16.13 0.98
N GLY A 44 -1.51 -16.81 1.85
CA GLY A 44 -0.39 -17.67 1.47
C GLY A 44 -0.50 -19.02 2.17
N ARG A 45 0.22 -20.02 1.67
CA ARG A 45 0.13 -21.40 2.19
C ARG A 45 0.53 -21.54 3.66
N VAL A 46 1.43 -20.70 4.15
CA VAL A 46 1.97 -20.76 5.52
C VAL A 46 1.84 -19.43 6.25
N LYS A 47 2.07 -18.31 5.55
CA LYS A 47 1.91 -16.94 6.08
C LYS A 47 1.28 -16.05 5.01
N PRO A 48 0.58 -14.98 5.40
CA PRO A 48 0.13 -13.95 4.46
C PRO A 48 1.32 -13.42 3.65
N LYS A 49 1.10 -13.20 2.35
CA LYS A 49 2.11 -12.65 1.44
C LYS A 49 1.83 -11.18 1.19
N LEU A 50 2.87 -10.36 1.15
CA LEU A 50 2.71 -8.96 0.75
C LEU A 50 2.31 -8.92 -0.74
N LEU A 51 1.27 -8.16 -1.03
CA LEU A 51 0.76 -7.93 -2.38
C LEU A 51 1.39 -6.68 -2.99
N CYS A 52 1.24 -5.54 -2.32
CA CYS A 52 1.77 -4.26 -2.78
C CYS A 52 1.95 -3.30 -1.59
N LEU A 53 2.71 -2.24 -1.85
CA LEU A 53 2.96 -1.14 -0.93
C LEU A 53 2.42 0.16 -1.53
N VAL A 54 1.82 0.98 -0.69
CA VAL A 54 1.21 2.25 -1.08
C VAL A 54 1.68 3.34 -0.14
N ASP A 55 2.35 4.34 -0.70
CA ASP A 55 2.69 5.57 -0.02
C ASP A 55 1.44 6.44 0.10
N VAL A 56 1.18 6.96 1.30
CA VAL A 56 0.13 7.94 1.55
C VAL A 56 0.76 9.22 2.03
N ARG A 57 0.50 10.30 1.29
CA ARG A 57 0.90 11.66 1.67
C ARG A 57 -0.29 12.56 1.73
N TYR A 58 -0.21 13.57 2.58
CA TYR A 58 -1.30 14.51 2.82
C TYR A 58 -0.98 15.85 2.17
N PHE A 59 -1.89 16.34 1.34
CA PHE A 59 -1.76 17.62 0.64
C PHE A 59 -2.85 18.57 1.12
N LEU A 60 -2.47 19.82 1.38
CA LEU A 60 -3.41 20.84 1.82
C LEU A 60 -4.34 21.25 0.67
N GLN A 61 -5.65 21.16 0.89
CA GLN A 61 -6.69 21.64 -0.03
C GLN A 61 -7.69 22.48 0.74
N GLY A 62 -7.72 23.78 0.45
CA GLY A 62 -8.42 24.75 1.29
C GLY A 62 -7.85 24.70 2.72
N ASN A 63 -8.71 24.38 3.69
CA ASN A 63 -8.36 24.33 5.11
C ASN A 63 -8.21 22.89 5.65
N ALA A 64 -8.08 21.88 4.78
CA ALA A 64 -7.98 20.50 5.20
C ALA A 64 -6.89 19.72 4.46
N TRP A 65 -6.31 18.75 5.14
CA TRP A 65 -5.33 17.82 4.62
C TRP A 65 -6.03 16.63 3.96
N VAL A 66 -5.84 16.46 2.66
CA VAL A 66 -6.43 15.38 1.87
C VAL A 66 -5.38 14.29 1.60
N PRO A 67 -5.66 13.01 1.90
CA PRO A 67 -4.76 11.93 1.57
C PRO A 67 -4.72 11.68 0.07
N TYR A 68 -3.51 11.51 -0.45
CA TYR A 68 -3.23 11.06 -1.80
C TYR A 68 -2.29 9.86 -1.73
N TYR A 69 -2.39 9.01 -2.74
CA TYR A 69 -1.79 7.68 -2.76
C TYR A 69 -0.88 7.51 -3.95
N ARG A 70 0.21 6.77 -3.76
CA ARG A 70 1.07 6.30 -4.83
C ARG A 70 1.41 4.86 -4.56
N MET A 71 1.09 3.97 -5.49
CA MET A 71 1.56 2.59 -5.41
C MET A 71 3.05 2.58 -5.73
N ASP A 72 3.84 2.02 -4.82
CA ASP A 72 5.26 1.83 -5.08
C ASP A 72 5.44 0.53 -5.87
N GLU A 73 5.71 0.67 -7.17
CA GLU A 73 6.01 -0.45 -8.06
C GLU A 73 7.49 -0.86 -7.99
N HIS A 74 8.33 -0.15 -7.22
CA HIS A 74 9.75 -0.44 -7.14
C HIS A 74 10.01 -1.76 -6.38
N MET A 75 10.83 -2.62 -6.97
CA MET A 75 11.37 -3.79 -6.29
C MET A 75 12.21 -3.31 -5.09
N TYR A 76 11.78 -3.65 -3.88
CA TYR A 76 12.64 -3.53 -2.71
C TYR A 76 13.81 -4.49 -2.86
N PHE A 77 14.99 -4.09 -2.41
CA PHE A 77 16.17 -4.95 -2.33
C PHE A 77 16.60 -5.06 -0.87
N THR A 78 17.11 -6.23 -0.47
CA THR A 78 17.83 -6.39 0.79
C THR A 78 19.21 -6.96 0.52
N ARG A 79 20.12 -6.75 1.46
CA ARG A 79 21.45 -7.32 1.41
C ARG A 79 21.43 -8.68 2.11
N ARG A 80 21.69 -9.76 1.37
CA ARG A 80 21.91 -11.11 1.94
C ARG A 80 23.38 -11.49 1.73
N GLY A 81 24.16 -11.44 2.81
CA GLY A 81 25.62 -11.52 2.72
C GLY A 81 26.17 -10.35 1.90
N ASP A 82 26.98 -10.64 0.89
CA ASP A 82 27.57 -9.63 -0.01
C ASP A 82 26.78 -9.36 -1.29
N ARG A 83 25.56 -9.88 -1.40
CA ARG A 83 24.71 -9.68 -2.58
C ARG A 83 23.50 -8.84 -2.26
N TRP A 84 23.27 -7.82 -3.08
CA TRP A 84 21.95 -7.19 -3.19
C TRP A 84 21.00 -8.18 -3.85
N VAL A 85 20.01 -8.63 -3.09
CA VAL A 85 18.96 -9.51 -3.58
C VAL A 85 17.65 -8.73 -3.61
N PRO A 86 16.83 -8.85 -4.66
CA PRO A 86 15.48 -8.32 -4.59
C PRO A 86 14.80 -8.96 -3.39
N LEU A 87 14.11 -8.15 -2.60
CA LEU A 87 13.06 -8.59 -1.70
C LEU A 87 11.96 -9.18 -2.58
N THR A 88 12.18 -10.42 -3.02
CA THR A 88 11.10 -11.30 -3.41
C THR A 88 10.33 -11.54 -2.13
N LEU A 89 9.33 -10.70 -1.89
CA LEU A 89 8.36 -10.87 -0.82
C LEU A 89 7.84 -12.30 -0.97
N MET A 90 8.34 -13.19 -0.11
CA MET A 90 8.14 -14.65 -0.13
C MET A 90 7.11 -15.13 -1.17
N ASN A 91 7.59 -15.53 -2.35
CA ASN A 91 6.80 -16.13 -3.43
C ASN A 91 5.65 -15.25 -4.00
N GLY A 92 5.92 -13.99 -4.29
CA GLY A 92 5.08 -13.13 -5.13
C GLY A 92 5.96 -12.09 -5.81
N VAL A 93 6.00 -12.10 -7.15
CA VAL A 93 6.72 -11.11 -7.93
C VAL A 93 5.93 -9.79 -7.85
N PRO A 94 6.50 -8.67 -7.37
CA PRO A 94 5.81 -7.37 -7.32
C PRO A 94 5.29 -6.90 -8.69
N ALA A 95 5.90 -7.38 -9.77
CA ALA A 95 5.53 -7.07 -11.16
C ALA A 95 4.21 -7.71 -11.65
N LEU A 96 3.42 -8.33 -10.75
CA LEU A 96 2.14 -8.93 -11.10
C LEU A 96 0.94 -8.10 -10.63
N VAL A 97 1.15 -6.94 -10.00
CA VAL A 97 0.06 -6.03 -9.62
C VAL A 97 0.02 -4.88 -10.62
N THR A 98 -1.12 -4.72 -11.30
CA THR A 98 -1.39 -3.53 -12.12
C THR A 98 -2.19 -2.54 -11.29
N ALA A 99 -1.80 -1.26 -11.32
CA ALA A 99 -2.53 -0.18 -10.70
C ALA A 99 -3.12 0.76 -11.76
N THR A 100 -4.42 0.99 -11.68
CA THR A 100 -5.13 1.97 -12.49
C THR A 100 -5.51 3.15 -11.60
N PRO A 101 -4.91 4.34 -11.79
CA PRO A 101 -5.21 5.50 -10.96
C PRO A 101 -6.66 5.96 -11.12
N LEU A 102 -7.24 6.46 -10.02
CA LEU A 102 -8.51 7.16 -10.03
C LEU A 102 -8.25 8.66 -10.16
N GLY A 103 -8.55 9.20 -11.34
CA GLY A 103 -8.33 10.60 -11.66
C GLY A 103 -6.88 10.93 -12.01
N PHE A 104 -6.57 12.22 -12.02
CA PHE A 104 -5.24 12.73 -12.38
C PHE A 104 -4.30 12.77 -11.17
N ALA A 105 -3.01 12.58 -11.44
CA ALA A 105 -1.98 12.81 -10.44
C ALA A 105 -1.92 14.29 -10.06
N ASN A 106 -1.58 14.57 -8.81
CA ASN A 106 -1.13 15.89 -8.40
C ASN A 106 0.30 16.16 -8.91
N ALA A 107 0.81 17.38 -8.67
CA ALA A 107 2.15 17.78 -9.09
C ALA A 107 3.29 16.92 -8.49
N ALA A 108 3.03 16.16 -7.42
CA ALA A 108 3.99 15.27 -6.77
C ALA A 108 3.88 13.80 -7.26
N GLY A 109 3.01 13.50 -8.22
CA GLY A 109 2.81 12.16 -8.76
C GLY A 109 1.95 11.24 -7.88
N TYR A 110 1.13 11.79 -6.98
CA TYR A 110 0.17 11.02 -6.18
C TYR A 110 -1.25 11.18 -6.72
N TYR A 111 -2.09 10.15 -6.54
CA TYR A 111 -3.48 10.08 -7.01
C TYR A 111 -4.48 10.09 -5.85
N GLN A 112 -5.72 10.46 -6.09
CA GLN A 112 -6.77 10.43 -5.04
C GLN A 112 -7.24 9.02 -4.71
N GLY A 113 -6.93 8.04 -5.56
CA GLY A 113 -7.20 6.64 -5.34
C GLY A 113 -6.66 5.83 -6.51
N PHE A 114 -6.82 4.52 -6.45
CA PHE A 114 -6.45 3.62 -7.53
C PHE A 114 -7.18 2.30 -7.37
N SER A 115 -7.45 1.66 -8.50
CA SER A 115 -7.81 0.24 -8.53
C SER A 115 -6.55 -0.58 -8.76
N PHE A 116 -6.47 -1.76 -8.18
CA PHE A 116 -5.36 -2.68 -8.40
C PHE A 116 -5.82 -4.12 -8.54
N ALA A 117 -5.15 -4.85 -9.41
CA ALA A 117 -5.47 -6.23 -9.76
C ALA A 117 -4.19 -7.04 -9.92
N GLN A 118 -4.29 -8.37 -9.79
CA GLN A 118 -3.20 -9.27 -10.15
C GLN A 118 -3.34 -9.68 -11.61
N THR A 119 -2.24 -9.69 -12.36
CA THR A 119 -2.21 -10.17 -13.75
C THR A 119 -2.40 -11.68 -13.87
N THR A 120 -2.18 -12.42 -12.77
CA THR A 120 -2.23 -13.89 -12.74
C THR A 120 -3.54 -14.47 -12.22
N GLY A 121 -4.52 -13.64 -11.82
CA GLY A 121 -5.79 -14.14 -11.32
C GLY A 121 -6.40 -13.28 -10.21
N PRO A 122 -7.51 -13.75 -9.61
CA PRO A 122 -8.20 -12.99 -8.58
C PRO A 122 -7.42 -12.93 -7.26
N ILE A 123 -7.67 -11.86 -6.51
CA ILE A 123 -7.03 -11.53 -5.24
C ILE A 123 -8.00 -11.81 -4.09
N THR A 124 -7.54 -12.61 -3.13
CA THR A 124 -8.14 -12.70 -1.80
C THR A 124 -7.32 -11.86 -0.81
N LEU A 125 -7.80 -10.66 -0.47
CA LEU A 125 -7.15 -9.86 0.58
C LEU A 125 -7.41 -10.48 1.94
N THR A 126 -6.36 -10.51 2.76
CA THR A 126 -6.43 -10.94 4.16
C THR A 126 -6.43 -9.76 5.12
N GLY A 127 -5.80 -8.65 4.72
CA GLY A 127 -5.76 -7.41 5.48
C GLY A 127 -4.68 -6.47 4.97
N TRP A 128 -4.48 -5.37 5.71
CA TRP A 128 -3.41 -4.42 5.48
C TRP A 128 -2.84 -3.88 6.77
N THR A 129 -1.60 -3.39 6.72
CA THR A 129 -0.99 -2.64 7.82
C THR A 129 -0.73 -1.21 7.40
N VAL A 130 -0.91 -0.27 8.32
CA VAL A 130 -0.58 1.15 8.15
C VAL A 130 0.57 1.50 9.11
N ALA A 131 1.65 2.05 8.60
CA ALA A 131 2.81 2.49 9.40
C ALA A 131 3.24 3.91 9.00
N ARG A 132 3.97 4.63 9.85
CA ARG A 132 4.60 5.90 9.46
C ARG A 132 5.79 5.64 8.54
N GLU A 133 5.99 6.49 7.52
CA GLU A 133 7.13 6.38 6.58
C GLU A 133 8.49 6.43 7.35
N ASN A 134 8.56 7.23 8.42
CA ASN A 134 9.74 7.35 9.30
C ASN A 134 9.75 6.40 10.51
N ALA A 135 8.89 5.38 10.57
CA ALA A 135 9.06 4.29 11.52
C ALA A 135 10.20 3.39 11.01
N GLY A 136 11.42 3.90 11.14
CA GLY A 136 12.65 3.17 10.90
C GLY A 136 12.67 1.92 11.76
N ASN A 137 12.23 0.82 11.18
CA ASN A 137 12.54 -0.57 11.49
C ASN A 137 11.78 -1.41 10.45
N LEU A 138 12.36 -1.48 9.25
CA LEU A 138 12.34 -2.77 8.58
C LEU A 138 12.87 -3.77 9.61
N PRO A 139 12.21 -4.91 9.89
CA PRO A 139 12.78 -5.90 10.79
C PRO A 139 14.19 -6.20 10.32
N ALA A 140 15.15 -5.94 11.22
CA ALA A 140 16.51 -6.47 11.10
C ALA A 140 16.42 -8.00 10.96
N PRO A 141 17.37 -8.64 10.25
CA PRO A 141 17.32 -10.05 9.89
C PRO A 141 17.04 -11.00 11.06
#